data_AF-A0A554ULK9-F1
#
_entry.id   AF-A0A554ULK9-F1
#
_cell.length_a   1.000
_cell.length_b   1.000
_cell.length_c   1.000
_cell.angle_alpha   90.00
_cell.angle_beta   90.00
_cell.angle_gamma   90.00
#
_symmetry.space_group_name_H-M   'P 1'
#
loop_
_entity.id
_entity.type
_entity.pdbx_description
1 polymer ?
#
loop_
_entity_poly.entity_id
_entity_poly.type
_entity_poly.pdbx_seq_one_letter_code
_entity_poly.pdbx_strand_id
1 'polypeptide(L)'
;MWGRGTSSTAATAADRVVLAELAADAVTENRAAYRKVTACAGLWEAWIERDVQLGNGDFHDCGNNALAEIGLRLGCSRTIAENTAALGMDLRLRYPRLRAAFAAGELDQARVAAAAGRMCGFSLDTAPCRRGRWAARSTPS
;
A
#
# COMPACT_ATOMS: atom_id res chain seq x y z
N MET A 1 47.95 4.07 26.36
CA MET A 1 47.61 2.94 25.47
C MET A 1 46.26 2.41 25.92
N TRP A 2 45.15 2.87 25.33
CA TRP A 2 43.81 2.45 25.69
C TRP A 2 43.40 1.28 24.79
N GLY A 3 43.10 0.14 25.41
CA GLY A 3 42.67 -1.08 24.73
C GLY A 3 41.40 -0.81 23.93
N ARG A 4 41.48 -1.04 22.62
CA ARG A 4 40.34 -1.05 21.72
C ARG A 4 39.54 -2.31 22.09
N GLY A 5 38.55 -2.16 22.97
CA GLY A 5 37.64 -3.24 23.33
C GLY A 5 37.06 -3.80 22.04
N THR A 6 37.32 -5.07 21.77
CA THR A 6 36.64 -5.83 20.72
C THR A 6 35.17 -5.89 21.11
N SER A 7 34.37 -4.96 20.60
CA SER A 7 32.93 -5.09 20.60
C SER A 7 32.62 -6.37 19.83
N SER A 8 32.14 -7.39 20.54
CA SER A 8 31.61 -8.60 19.91
C SER A 8 30.36 -8.19 19.14
N THR A 9 30.52 -7.86 17.86
CA THR A 9 29.45 -7.49 16.93
C THR A 9 28.62 -8.69 16.47
N ALA A 10 29.01 -9.91 16.86
CA ALA A 10 28.29 -11.12 16.53
C ALA A 10 27.13 -11.36 17.51
N ALA A 11 25.92 -11.47 16.95
CA ALA A 11 24.74 -11.92 17.68
C ALA A 11 25.02 -13.25 18.39
N THR A 12 24.59 -13.36 19.64
CA THR A 12 24.68 -14.60 20.41
C THR A 12 23.75 -15.69 19.84
N ALA A 13 23.87 -16.92 20.35
CA ALA A 13 22.94 -17.98 19.95
C ALA A 13 21.49 -17.65 20.35
N ALA A 14 21.29 -17.02 21.52
CA ALA A 14 19.97 -16.57 21.97
C ALA A 14 19.43 -15.45 21.06
N ASP A 15 20.26 -14.47 20.69
CA ASP A 15 19.84 -13.39 19.78
C ASP A 15 19.38 -13.94 18.42
N ARG A 16 20.03 -14.99 17.89
CA ARG A 16 19.63 -15.61 16.62
C ARG A 16 18.25 -16.26 16.67
N VAL A 17 17.85 -16.81 17.81
CA VAL A 17 16.50 -17.37 17.98
C VAL A 17 15.47 -16.25 17.95
N VAL A 18 15.67 -15.20 18.74
CA VAL A 18 14.78 -14.03 18.76
C VAL A 18 14.68 -13.37 17.38
N LEU A 19 15.80 -13.22 16.68
CA LEU A 19 15.81 -12.66 15.32
C LEU A 19 15.06 -13.54 14.31
N ALA A 20 15.11 -14.86 14.45
CA ALA A 20 14.35 -15.77 13.59
C ALA A 20 12.84 -15.67 13.84
N GLU A 21 12.42 -15.53 15.10
CA GLU A 21 11.03 -15.30 15.48
C GLU A 21 10.52 -13.95 14.95
N LEU A 22 11.29 -12.86 15.16
CA LEU A 22 10.98 -11.54 14.61
C LEU A 22 10.83 -11.57 13.08
N ALA A 23 11.69 -12.31 12.38
CA ALA A 23 11.60 -12.46 10.93
C ALA A 23 10.33 -13.21 10.51
N ALA A 24 9.92 -14.25 11.26
CA ALA A 24 8.68 -14.99 11.00
C ALA A 24 7.44 -14.13 11.24
N ASP A 25 7.44 -13.32 12.30
CA ASP A 25 6.37 -12.38 12.60
C ASP A 25 6.24 -11.31 11.52
N ALA A 26 7.36 -10.77 11.03
CA ALA A 26 7.37 -9.80 9.93
C ALA A 26 6.75 -10.38 8.65
N VAL A 27 7.02 -11.66 8.31
CA VAL A 27 6.38 -12.33 7.17
C VAL A 27 4.87 -12.43 7.38
N THR A 28 4.42 -12.73 8.60
CA THR A 28 3.00 -12.81 8.96
C THR A 28 2.31 -11.45 8.84
N GLU A 29 2.95 -10.39 9.36
CA GLU A 29 2.48 -9.01 9.23
C GLU A 29 2.37 -8.58 7.77
N ASN A 30 3.40 -8.85 6.96
CA ASN A 30 3.41 -8.51 5.54
C ASN A 30 2.27 -9.19 4.78
N ARG A 31 2.00 -10.48 5.05
CA ARG A 31 0.87 -11.20 4.46
C ARG A 31 -0.47 -10.61 4.89
N ALA A 32 -0.61 -10.18 6.15
CA ALA A 32 -1.82 -9.50 6.62
C ALA A 32 -2.00 -8.14 5.92
N ALA A 33 -0.92 -7.38 5.76
CA ALA A 33 -0.93 -6.13 5.01
C ALA A 33 -1.33 -6.34 3.55
N TYR A 34 -0.84 -7.40 2.89
CA TYR A 34 -1.25 -7.76 1.54
C TYR A 34 -2.76 -8.04 1.43
N ARG A 35 -3.32 -8.84 2.36
CA ARG A 35 -4.76 -9.12 2.42
C ARG A 35 -5.57 -7.83 2.58
N LYS A 36 -5.15 -6.94 3.48
CA LYS A 36 -5.78 -5.64 3.71
C LYS A 36 -5.78 -4.78 2.43
N VAL A 37 -4.63 -4.62 1.80
CA VAL A 37 -4.47 -3.82 0.56
C VAL A 37 -5.35 -4.38 -0.57
N THR A 38 -5.34 -5.70 -0.76
CA THR A 38 -6.14 -6.36 -1.80
C THR A 38 -7.64 -6.24 -1.53
N ALA A 39 -8.07 -6.36 -0.27
CA ALA A 39 -9.47 -6.18 0.11
C ALA A 39 -9.96 -4.74 -0.13
N CYS A 40 -9.14 -3.72 0.16
CA CYS A 40 -9.47 -2.32 -0.12
C CYS A 40 -9.67 -2.09 -1.63
N ALA A 41 -8.77 -2.63 -2.46
CA ALA A 41 -8.90 -2.53 -3.91
C ALA A 41 -10.14 -3.27 -4.44
N GLY A 42 -10.39 -4.49 -3.97
CA GLY A 42 -11.56 -5.27 -4.39
C GLY A 42 -12.88 -4.62 -3.98
N LEU A 43 -12.95 -4.02 -2.78
CA LEU A 43 -14.14 -3.29 -2.36
C LEU A 43 -14.34 -2.04 -3.23
N TRP A 44 -13.28 -1.27 -3.50
CA TRP A 44 -13.37 -0.10 -4.37
C TRP A 44 -13.85 -0.48 -5.78
N GLU A 45 -13.28 -1.52 -6.40
CA GLU A 45 -13.70 -2.03 -7.72
C GLU A 45 -15.16 -2.49 -7.72
N ALA A 46 -15.59 -3.27 -6.73
CA ALA A 46 -16.97 -3.76 -6.65
C ALA A 46 -18.01 -2.63 -6.51
N TRP A 47 -17.65 -1.49 -5.94
CA TRP A 47 -18.54 -0.33 -5.87
C TRP A 47 -18.64 0.39 -7.22
N ILE A 48 -17.52 0.53 -7.93
CA ILE A 48 -17.51 1.06 -9.30
C ILE A 48 -18.33 0.17 -10.23
N GLU A 49 -18.16 -1.15 -10.16
CA GLU A 49 -18.93 -2.11 -10.98
C GLU A 49 -20.43 -2.07 -10.71
N ARG A 50 -20.85 -2.01 -9.44
CA ARG A 50 -22.27 -1.88 -9.07
C ARG A 50 -22.89 -0.60 -9.61
N ASP A 51 -22.14 0.49 -9.65
CA ASP A 51 -22.62 1.77 -10.15
C ASP A 51 -22.78 1.79 -11.68
N VAL A 52 -21.83 1.17 -12.41
CA VAL A 52 -21.97 0.93 -13.86
C VAL A 52 -23.29 0.21 -14.18
N GLN A 53 -23.69 -0.76 -13.34
CA GLN A 53 -24.93 -1.51 -13.52
C GLN A 53 -26.19 -0.67 -13.22
N LEU A 54 -26.10 0.33 -12.33
CA LEU A 54 -27.21 1.21 -11.98
C LEU A 54 -27.42 2.34 -13.01
N GLY A 55 -26.44 2.60 -13.88
CA GLY A 55 -26.60 3.51 -15.02
C GLY A 55 -26.64 5.01 -14.66
N ASN A 56 -26.25 5.36 -13.44
CA ASN A 56 -26.37 6.73 -12.92
C ASN A 56 -25.27 7.70 -13.41
N GLY A 57 -24.20 7.18 -14.04
CA GLY A 57 -23.15 7.98 -14.69
C GLY A 57 -22.25 8.81 -13.76
N ASP A 58 -22.50 8.79 -12.45
CA ASP A 58 -21.76 9.56 -11.44
C ASP A 58 -20.76 8.69 -10.67
N PHE A 59 -19.73 8.24 -11.38
CA PHE A 59 -18.67 7.38 -10.84
C PHE A 59 -17.93 8.00 -9.64
N HIS A 60 -17.95 9.32 -9.53
CA HIS A 60 -17.19 10.06 -8.52
C HIS A 60 -17.73 9.79 -7.11
N ASP A 61 -19.06 9.76 -6.94
CA ASP A 61 -19.67 9.55 -5.63
C ASP A 61 -19.53 8.12 -5.10
N CYS A 62 -19.61 7.11 -5.98
CA CYS A 62 -19.49 5.71 -5.56
C CYS A 62 -18.07 5.34 -5.14
N GLY A 63 -17.05 5.77 -5.89
CA GLY A 63 -15.65 5.62 -5.48
C GLY A 63 -15.37 6.32 -4.15
N ASN A 64 -15.95 7.52 -3.95
CA ASN A 64 -15.79 8.28 -2.71
C ASN A 64 -16.43 7.59 -1.50
N ASN A 65 -17.61 7.02 -1.67
CA ASN A 65 -18.31 6.31 -0.61
C ASN A 65 -17.56 5.02 -0.22
N ALA A 66 -17.01 4.29 -1.18
CA ALA A 66 -16.17 3.13 -0.89
C ALA A 66 -14.93 3.52 -0.05
N LEU A 67 -14.27 4.62 -0.43
CA LEU A 67 -13.10 5.12 0.30
C LEU A 67 -13.45 5.62 1.70
N ALA A 68 -14.61 6.25 1.89
CA ALA A 68 -15.12 6.66 3.19
C ALA A 68 -15.35 5.43 4.10
N GLU A 69 -15.96 4.38 3.56
CA GLU A 69 -16.28 3.15 4.29
C GLU A 69 -15.02 2.36 4.68
N ILE A 70 -14.01 2.33 3.80
CA ILE A 70 -12.68 1.79 4.09
C ILE A 70 -12.00 2.61 5.20
N GLY A 71 -12.02 3.95 5.08
CA GLY A 71 -11.43 4.86 6.06
C GLY A 71 -12.00 4.63 7.46
N LEU A 72 -13.32 4.53 7.56
CA LEU A 72 -14.04 4.26 8.81
C LEU A 72 -13.61 2.92 9.44
N ARG A 73 -13.61 1.82 8.67
CA ARG A 73 -13.27 0.48 9.17
C ARG A 73 -11.81 0.31 9.57
N LEU A 74 -10.90 1.01 8.89
CA LEU A 74 -9.47 0.96 9.19
C LEU A 74 -9.04 2.02 10.21
N GLY A 75 -9.94 2.90 10.65
CA GLY A 75 -9.60 4.01 11.54
C GLY A 75 -8.57 4.97 10.92
N CYS A 76 -8.65 5.21 9.61
CA CYS A 76 -7.66 5.99 8.88
C CYS A 76 -8.28 7.14 8.08
N SER A 77 -7.45 8.10 7.68
CA SER A 77 -7.92 9.20 6.84
C SER A 77 -8.30 8.72 5.45
N ARG A 78 -9.17 9.48 4.77
CA ARG A 78 -9.54 9.23 3.37
C ARG A 78 -8.31 9.06 2.48
N THR A 79 -7.30 9.91 2.63
CA THR A 79 -6.06 9.83 1.86
C THR A 79 -5.34 8.49 2.04
N ILE A 80 -5.34 7.92 3.25
CA ILE A 80 -4.73 6.61 3.51
C ILE A 80 -5.58 5.49 2.89
N ALA A 81 -6.91 5.57 3.00
CA ALA A 81 -7.82 4.62 2.35
C ALA A 81 -7.63 4.60 0.84
N GLU A 82 -7.59 5.78 0.21
CA GLU A 82 -7.37 5.96 -1.22
C GLU A 82 -6.02 5.39 -1.67
N ASN A 83 -4.93 5.77 -1.01
CA ASN A 83 -3.60 5.26 -1.32
C ASN A 83 -3.53 3.73 -1.18
N THR A 84 -4.23 3.16 -0.20
CA THR A 84 -4.28 1.71 0.04
C THR A 84 -5.03 0.99 -1.07
N ALA A 85 -6.22 1.48 -1.45
CA ALA A 85 -7.00 0.92 -2.55
C ALA A 85 -6.26 1.05 -3.90
N ALA A 86 -5.69 2.23 -4.18
CA ALA A 86 -4.90 2.48 -5.39
C ALA A 86 -3.68 1.55 -5.48
N LEU A 87 -2.96 1.35 -4.37
CA LEU A 87 -1.84 0.41 -4.33
C LEU A 87 -2.28 -1.02 -4.67
N GLY A 88 -3.41 -1.48 -4.13
CA GLY A 88 -3.94 -2.80 -4.45
C GLY A 88 -4.36 -2.94 -5.92
N MET A 89 -4.94 -1.88 -6.51
CA MET A 89 -5.27 -1.83 -7.93
C MET A 89 -4.02 -1.89 -8.81
N ASP A 90 -2.98 -1.12 -8.48
CA ASP A 90 -1.69 -1.15 -9.16
C ASP A 90 -1.04 -2.54 -9.12
N LEU A 91 -1.05 -3.20 -7.95
CA LEU A 91 -0.51 -4.55 -7.80
C LEU A 91 -1.26 -5.57 -8.65
N ARG A 92 -2.59 -5.45 -8.74
CA ARG A 92 -3.44 -6.33 -9.53
C ARG A 92 -3.25 -6.11 -11.03
N LEU A 93 -3.27 -4.85 -11.48
CA LEU A 93 -3.34 -4.50 -12.89
C LEU A 93 -1.98 -4.28 -13.55
N ARG A 94 -0.96 -3.87 -12.78
CA ARG A 94 0.31 -3.35 -13.34
C ARG A 94 1.53 -4.11 -12.85
N TYR A 95 1.54 -4.55 -11.59
CA TYR A 95 2.77 -5.06 -10.94
C TYR A 95 2.62 -6.49 -10.38
N PRO A 96 2.37 -7.52 -11.22
CA PRO A 96 2.10 -8.88 -10.75
C PRO A 96 3.28 -9.52 -9.99
N ARG A 97 4.52 -9.17 -10.33
CA ARG A 97 5.72 -9.64 -9.59
C ARG A 97 5.78 -9.04 -8.19
N LEU A 98 5.52 -7.74 -8.06
CA LEU A 98 5.47 -7.05 -6.77
C LEU A 98 4.33 -7.59 -5.92
N ARG A 99 3.18 -7.89 -6.54
CA ARG A 99 2.04 -8.56 -5.91
C ARG A 99 2.43 -9.92 -5.35
N ALA A 100 3.14 -10.75 -6.12
CA ALA A 100 3.55 -12.08 -5.68
C ALA A 100 4.49 -12.02 -4.47
N ALA A 101 5.52 -11.17 -4.51
CA ALA A 101 6.46 -10.99 -3.39
C ALA A 101 5.76 -10.46 -2.13
N PHE A 102 4.84 -9.50 -2.28
CA PHE A 102 4.07 -8.98 -1.15
C PHE A 102 3.13 -10.06 -0.57
N ALA A 103 2.45 -10.82 -1.42
CA ALA A 103 1.58 -11.92 -1.01
C ALA A 103 2.33 -13.04 -0.29
N ALA A 104 3.59 -13.28 -0.66
CA ALA A 104 4.47 -14.25 0.01
C ALA A 104 4.96 -13.75 1.39
N GLY A 105 4.85 -12.45 1.67
CA GLY A 105 5.33 -11.79 2.88
C GLY A 105 6.79 -11.34 2.81
N GLU A 106 7.40 -11.39 1.62
CA GLU A 106 8.81 -11.04 1.40
C GLU A 106 9.07 -9.53 1.45
N LEU A 107 8.03 -8.74 1.17
CA LEU A 107 8.08 -7.28 1.16
C LEU A 107 7.04 -6.70 2.10
N ASP A 108 7.45 -5.68 2.87
CA ASP A 108 6.53 -4.87 3.65
C ASP A 108 5.75 -3.86 2.77
N GLN A 109 4.62 -3.37 3.30
CA GLN A 109 3.74 -2.46 2.56
C GLN A 109 4.47 -1.16 2.14
N ALA A 110 5.42 -0.66 2.94
CA ALA A 110 6.11 0.58 2.66
C ALA A 110 7.07 0.43 1.46
N ARG A 111 7.82 -0.68 1.40
CA ARG A 111 8.69 -1.03 0.26
C ARG A 111 7.87 -1.23 -1.00
N VAL A 112 6.72 -1.90 -0.90
CA VAL A 112 5.79 -2.11 -2.01
C VAL A 112 5.26 -0.76 -2.52
N ALA A 113 4.80 0.12 -1.62
CA ALA A 113 4.34 1.45 -1.99
C ALA A 113 5.45 2.28 -2.67
N ALA A 114 6.67 2.24 -2.14
CA ALA A 114 7.82 2.94 -2.72
C ALA A 114 8.18 2.40 -4.11
N ALA A 115 8.19 1.08 -4.31
CA ALA A 115 8.43 0.46 -5.61
C ALA A 115 7.35 0.85 -6.62
N ALA A 116 6.06 0.73 -6.27
CA ALA A 116 4.95 1.13 -7.13
C ALA A 116 5.02 2.62 -7.51
N GLY A 117 5.41 3.48 -6.57
CA GLY A 117 5.59 4.92 -6.82
C GLY A 117 6.70 5.23 -7.82
N ARG A 118 7.80 4.47 -7.79
CA ARG A 118 8.90 4.62 -8.77
C ARG A 118 8.52 4.11 -10.17
N MET A 119 7.73 3.06 -10.24
CA MET A 119 7.30 2.46 -11.51
C MET A 119 6.21 3.26 -12.22
N CYS A 120 5.46 4.10 -11.49
CA CYS A 120 4.50 5.04 -12.08
C CYS A 120 5.18 6.18 -12.88
N GLY A 121 6.51 6.24 -12.91
CA GLY A 121 7.32 7.35 -13.45
C GLY A 121 7.76 7.29 -14.91
N PHE A 122 7.26 6.36 -15.74
CA PHE A 122 7.54 6.35 -17.18
C PHE A 122 6.30 6.76 -17.99
N SER A 123 5.89 8.02 -17.87
CA SER A 123 5.10 8.72 -18.90
C SER A 123 5.91 9.90 -19.41
N LEU A 124 5.80 10.21 -20.71
CA LEU A 124 6.73 11.02 -21.52
C LEU A 124 6.92 12.51 -21.13
N ASP A 125 6.36 13.00 -20.03
CA ASP A 125 6.70 14.30 -19.47
C ASP A 125 7.01 14.15 -17.98
N THR A 126 8.28 14.31 -17.63
CA THR A 126 8.81 14.13 -16.28
C THR A 126 8.30 15.23 -15.33
N ALA A 127 7.13 15.03 -14.74
CA ALA A 127 6.71 15.74 -13.53
C ALA A 127 7.00 14.85 -12.30
N PRO A 128 7.49 15.39 -11.16
CA PRO A 128 7.74 14.58 -9.98
C PRO A 128 6.39 14.05 -9.47
N CYS A 129 6.22 12.73 -9.51
CA CYS A 129 5.09 12.02 -8.91
C CYS A 129 5.08 12.25 -7.38
N ARG A 130 4.55 13.39 -6.95
CA ARG A 130 3.93 13.54 -5.63
C ARG A 130 2.55 12.92 -5.73
N ARG A 131 2.34 11.79 -5.05
CA ARG A 131 0.98 11.37 -4.66
C ARG A 131 0.31 12.54 -3.95
N GLY A 132 -0.73 13.09 -4.57
CA GLY A 132 -1.50 14.23 -4.06
C GLY A 132 -1.62 15.38 -5.05
N ARG A 133 -2.50 15.24 -6.05
CA ARG A 133 -3.12 16.38 -6.74
C ARG A 133 -4.38 15.97 -7.51
N TRP A 134 -5.49 15.77 -6.80
CA TRP A 134 -6.83 15.86 -7.39
C TRP A 134 -7.78 16.50 -6.37
N ALA A 135 -7.59 17.81 -6.18
CA ALA A 135 -8.66 18.68 -5.75
C ALA A 135 -8.97 19.56 -6.96
N ALA A 136 -10.05 19.23 -7.67
CA ALA A 136 -10.73 20.22 -8.49
C ALA A 136 -11.10 21.36 -7.54
N ARG A 137 -10.43 22.50 -7.69
CA ARG A 137 -10.89 23.74 -7.09
C ARG A 137 -12.19 24.10 -7.80
N SER A 138 -13.30 23.88 -7.13
CA SER A 138 -14.50 24.68 -7.33
C SER A 138 -14.15 26.12 -6.96
N THR A 139 -13.83 26.93 -7.97
CA THR A 139 -13.97 28.39 -7.89
C THR A 139 -15.43 28.72 -8.12
N PRO A 140 -16.17 29.32 -7.18
CA PRO A 140 -17.34 30.08 -7.54
C PRO A 140 -16.90 31.41 -8.14
N SER A 141 -17.56 31.81 -9.22
CA SER A 141 -17.54 33.19 -9.75
C SER A 141 -18.32 34.12 -8.83
#